data_AF-A0A534XY01-F1
#
_entry.id   AF-A0A534XY01-F1
#
_cell.length_a   1.000
_cell.length_b   1.000
_cell.length_c   1.000
_cell.angle_alpha   90.00
_cell.angle_beta   90.00
_cell.angle_gamma   90.00
#
_symmetry.space_group_name_H-M   'P 1'
#
loop_
_entity.id
_entity.type
_entity.pdbx_description
1 polymer ?
#
loop_
_entity_poly.entity_id
_entity_poly.type
_entity_poly.pdbx_seq_one_letter_code
_entity_poly.pdbx_strand_id
1 'polypeptide(L)'
;MATAERSRPPALTIREIHARAVRVPMRRPLGTSGGTIAYAPLVLVDLETAEGVPGRAYVFAYSDLGARALPQLFAGIAEMVRGDAVAPVAVAKKLVARFTLLGREGLPTMAMAGLDVALWDALGRAAGLPLVRLLGGELAPVRAYNSNALGLGAPEKLADEAMELLAEGFHAVKLRLGRKSAAEDLRVARAVRARIPADALLLSDFNQALTVAEATARCRALDGEGLYWFEEPVRHDDYAGAAKLAREFATPIQIGENFLGTRPMAAAIAAGAADYVMPDLARIGGVTGWLRAAALADAAGIEMSSHLYPEVSAHVLAVTPTAHFLEYVDWAAPILSHPLAISDGLAMPQKSRCAGLGTPARASDVPRRPASVNESGRQIARPSAPAREPRYYRLGTPREDTCECRFHRSGTTIPRNVAETRPKRSVALAHCSQESGGLDALRGSRHGWGKAVGRLAGLRACDGCGAQLRVRAGKGV
;
A
#
# COMPACT_ATOMS: atom_id res chain seq x y z
N MET A 1 33.53 -26.61 34.86
CA MET A 1 33.01 -25.65 33.86
C MET A 1 32.22 -26.44 32.84
N ALA A 2 30.89 -26.45 32.93
CA ALA A 2 30.05 -27.10 31.94
C ALA A 2 30.11 -26.26 30.65
N THR A 3 30.66 -26.85 29.59
CA THR A 3 30.55 -26.32 28.23
C THR A 3 29.07 -26.26 27.90
N ALA A 4 28.49 -25.06 27.88
CA ALA A 4 27.18 -24.86 27.32
C ALA A 4 27.26 -25.26 25.84
N GLU A 5 26.78 -26.46 25.51
CA GLU A 5 26.42 -26.81 24.14
C GLU A 5 25.53 -25.66 23.66
N ARG A 6 26.06 -24.82 22.77
CA ARG A 6 25.24 -23.83 22.07
C ARG A 6 24.33 -24.65 21.17
N SER A 7 23.17 -25.04 21.72
CA SER A 7 22.14 -25.75 20.98
C SER A 7 21.85 -24.96 19.72
N ARG A 8 22.14 -25.56 18.56
CA ARG A 8 21.81 -24.98 17.26
C ARG A 8 20.33 -24.54 17.31
N PRO A 9 19.98 -23.31 16.91
CA PRO A 9 18.60 -22.88 16.95
C PRO A 9 17.73 -23.89 16.19
N PRO A 10 16.54 -24.22 16.71
CA PRO A 10 15.70 -25.24 16.10
C PRO A 10 15.37 -24.84 14.66
N ALA A 11 15.41 -25.82 13.75
CA ALA A 11 14.89 -25.61 12.41
C ALA A 11 13.37 -25.41 12.54
N LEU A 12 12.89 -24.22 12.17
CA LEU A 12 11.49 -23.87 12.33
C LEU A 12 10.67 -24.28 11.10
N THR A 13 9.44 -24.70 11.33
CA THR A 13 8.49 -25.14 10.30
C THR A 13 7.22 -24.30 10.38
N ILE A 14 6.75 -23.76 9.26
CA ILE A 14 5.51 -22.96 9.20
C ILE A 14 4.31 -23.87 9.48
N ARG A 15 3.58 -23.61 10.58
CA ARG A 15 2.39 -24.37 10.96
C ARG A 15 1.11 -23.63 10.54
N GLU A 16 0.98 -22.36 10.88
CA GLU A 16 -0.23 -21.58 10.63
C GLU A 16 0.08 -20.09 10.48
N ILE A 17 -0.77 -19.37 9.74
CA ILE A 17 -0.69 -17.90 9.61
C ILE A 17 -2.09 -17.35 9.86
N HIS A 18 -2.20 -16.46 10.85
CA HIS A 18 -3.41 -15.73 11.16
C HIS A 18 -3.25 -14.27 10.75
N ALA A 19 -4.22 -13.74 10.01
CA ALA A 19 -4.21 -12.34 9.59
C ALA A 19 -5.50 -11.64 10.03
N ARG A 20 -5.37 -10.46 10.64
CA ARG A 20 -6.53 -9.75 11.20
C ARG A 20 -6.45 -8.25 10.99
N ALA A 21 -7.51 -7.74 10.36
CA ALA A 21 -7.71 -6.30 10.20
C ALA A 21 -8.05 -5.61 11.52
N VAL A 22 -7.40 -4.48 11.77
CA VAL A 22 -7.67 -3.57 12.88
C VAL A 22 -7.66 -2.13 12.38
N ARG A 23 -8.47 -1.27 13.00
CA ARG A 23 -8.39 0.17 12.82
C ARG A 23 -7.71 0.75 14.05
N VAL A 24 -6.50 1.23 13.88
CA VAL A 24 -5.72 1.80 14.99
C VAL A 24 -5.92 3.32 15.01
N PRO A 25 -6.46 3.90 16.09
CA PRO A 25 -6.64 5.35 16.17
C PRO A 25 -5.29 6.05 16.13
N MET A 26 -5.18 7.10 15.31
CA MET A 26 -3.97 7.91 15.21
C MET A 26 -4.01 9.00 16.28
N ARG A 27 -2.88 9.24 16.96
CA ARG A 27 -2.75 10.32 17.94
C ARG A 27 -2.99 11.69 17.29
N ARG A 28 -2.50 11.87 16.07
CA ARG A 28 -2.70 13.06 15.24
C ARG A 28 -3.40 12.67 13.94
N PRO A 29 -4.67 13.08 13.73
CA PRO A 29 -5.32 12.90 12.45
C PRO A 29 -4.59 13.67 11.35
N LEU A 30 -4.38 13.04 10.19
CA LEU A 30 -3.66 13.66 9.07
C LEU A 30 -4.63 14.26 8.06
N GLY A 31 -4.49 15.56 7.77
CA GLY A 31 -5.28 16.23 6.73
C GLY A 31 -4.70 16.01 5.33
N THR A 32 -5.48 15.40 4.44
CA THR A 32 -5.14 15.15 3.03
C THR A 32 -6.11 15.86 2.09
N SER A 33 -5.84 15.87 0.78
CA SER A 33 -6.76 16.42 -0.22
C SER A 33 -8.11 15.67 -0.27
N GLY A 34 -8.14 14.40 0.14
CA GLY A 34 -9.34 13.56 0.22
C GLY A 34 -10.07 13.60 1.57
N GLY A 35 -9.58 14.37 2.54
CA GLY A 35 -10.17 14.48 3.89
C GLY A 35 -9.19 14.13 5.02
N THR A 36 -9.72 14.03 6.24
CA THR A 36 -8.94 13.75 7.45
C THR A 36 -8.85 12.24 7.72
N ILE A 37 -7.63 11.71 7.81
CA ILE A 37 -7.35 10.33 8.18
C ILE A 37 -7.13 10.27 9.69
N ALA A 38 -8.09 9.70 10.43
CA ALA A 38 -8.06 9.62 11.89
C ALA A 38 -7.63 8.26 12.45
N TYR A 39 -7.47 7.26 11.59
CA TYR A 39 -7.04 5.92 11.97
C TYR A 39 -6.24 5.26 10.84
N ALA A 40 -5.34 4.36 11.22
CA ALA A 40 -4.60 3.52 10.30
C ALA A 40 -5.28 2.13 10.17
N PRO A 41 -5.77 1.74 8.98
CA PRO A 41 -6.19 0.37 8.73
C PRO A 41 -4.94 -0.53 8.65
N LEU A 42 -4.71 -1.35 9.67
CA LEU A 42 -3.60 -2.31 9.73
C LEU A 42 -4.11 -3.73 9.64
N VAL A 43 -3.30 -4.63 9.11
CA VAL A 43 -3.52 -6.08 9.18
C VAL A 43 -2.39 -6.69 9.98
N LEU A 44 -2.72 -7.23 11.15
CA LEU A 44 -1.76 -7.95 11.99
C LEU A 44 -1.56 -9.35 11.42
N VAL A 45 -0.31 -9.81 11.38
CA VAL A 45 0.08 -11.12 10.86
C VAL A 45 0.79 -11.88 11.97
N ASP A 46 0.19 -12.98 12.41
CA ASP A 46 0.74 -13.90 13.39
C ASP A 46 1.10 -15.23 12.69
N LEU A 47 2.39 -15.52 12.60
CA LEU A 47 2.93 -16.80 12.15
C LEU A 47 3.13 -17.71 13.36
N GLU A 48 2.58 -18.92 13.29
CA GLU A 48 2.86 -19.98 14.25
C GLU A 48 3.75 -21.03 13.62
N THR A 49 4.80 -21.44 14.33
CA THR A 49 5.66 -22.56 13.92
C THR A 49 5.27 -23.85 14.64
N ALA A 50 5.72 -25.00 14.11
CA ALA A 50 5.50 -26.29 14.74
C ALA A 50 6.28 -26.42 16.07
N GLU A 51 7.38 -25.69 16.18
CA GLU A 51 8.30 -25.66 17.32
C GLU A 51 7.87 -24.62 18.38
N GLY A 52 6.73 -23.95 18.18
CA GLY A 52 6.15 -23.00 19.14
C GLY A 52 6.80 -21.62 19.16
N VAL A 53 7.71 -21.31 18.24
CA VAL A 53 8.29 -19.97 18.06
C VAL A 53 7.39 -19.12 17.17
N PRO A 54 6.79 -18.03 17.66
CA PRO A 54 5.93 -17.20 16.83
C PRO A 54 6.75 -16.26 15.92
N GLY A 55 6.17 -15.81 14.83
CA GLY A 55 6.65 -14.68 14.02
C GLY A 55 5.55 -13.64 13.91
N ARG A 56 5.88 -12.35 13.94
CA ARG A 56 4.89 -11.28 13.95
C ARG A 56 5.23 -10.17 12.98
N ALA A 57 4.20 -9.62 12.36
CA ALA A 57 4.28 -8.44 11.51
C ALA A 57 2.95 -7.68 11.52
N TYR A 58 2.96 -6.50 10.91
CA TYR A 58 1.73 -5.85 10.47
C TYR A 58 1.92 -5.28 9.07
N VAL A 59 0.81 -5.05 8.38
CA VAL A 59 0.78 -4.40 7.06
C VAL A 59 -0.21 -3.25 7.10
N PHE A 60 0.24 -2.05 6.75
CA PHE A 60 -0.64 -0.90 6.51
C PHE A 60 -1.42 -1.12 5.22
N ALA A 61 -2.74 -1.16 5.32
CA ALA A 61 -3.61 -1.52 4.21
C ALA A 61 -4.08 -0.32 3.37
N TYR A 62 -3.69 0.90 3.75
CA TYR A 62 -4.07 2.22 3.20
C TYR A 62 -5.57 2.55 3.24
N SER A 63 -6.45 1.55 3.10
CA SER A 63 -7.90 1.69 3.08
C SER A 63 -8.56 0.50 3.76
N ASP A 64 -9.84 0.66 4.12
CA ASP A 64 -10.64 -0.44 4.62
C ASP A 64 -10.85 -1.56 3.58
N LEU A 65 -10.78 -1.23 2.28
CA LEU A 65 -10.85 -2.24 1.23
C LEU A 65 -9.64 -3.17 1.31
N GLY A 66 -8.43 -2.60 1.39
CA GLY A 66 -7.21 -3.36 1.60
C GLY A 66 -7.27 -4.18 2.89
N ALA A 67 -7.77 -3.57 3.98
CA ALA A 67 -7.88 -4.24 5.27
C ALA A 67 -8.82 -5.45 5.24
N ARG A 68 -9.88 -5.43 4.41
CA ARG A 68 -10.76 -6.60 4.21
C ARG A 68 -10.15 -7.66 3.29
N ALA A 69 -9.38 -7.26 2.29
CA ALA A 69 -8.84 -8.16 1.26
C ALA A 69 -7.58 -8.92 1.73
N LEU A 70 -6.66 -8.23 2.39
CA LEU A 70 -5.37 -8.80 2.81
C LEU A 70 -5.52 -10.06 3.69
N PRO A 71 -6.42 -10.14 4.69
CA PRO A 71 -6.59 -11.36 5.47
C PRO A 71 -6.95 -12.60 4.64
N GLN A 72 -7.75 -12.44 3.58
CA GLN A 72 -8.12 -13.54 2.69
C GLN A 72 -6.93 -14.00 1.84
N LEU A 73 -6.12 -13.04 1.39
CA LEU A 73 -4.89 -13.33 0.67
C LEU A 73 -3.86 -14.04 1.56
N PHE A 74 -3.72 -13.63 2.82
CA PHE A 74 -2.89 -14.35 3.79
C PHE A 74 -3.38 -15.77 4.04
N ALA A 75 -4.70 -16.00 4.12
CA ALA A 75 -5.24 -17.35 4.25
C ALA A 75 -4.85 -18.25 3.06
N GLY A 76 -4.98 -17.73 1.83
CA GLY A 76 -4.53 -18.46 0.63
C GLY A 76 -3.02 -18.70 0.60
N ILE A 77 -2.21 -17.72 1.00
CA ILE A 77 -0.75 -17.88 1.14
C ILE A 77 -0.42 -18.95 2.18
N ALA A 78 -1.14 -18.99 3.31
CA ALA A 78 -0.93 -19.96 4.39
C ALA A 78 -1.08 -21.39 3.89
N GLU A 79 -2.07 -21.67 3.04
CA GLU A 79 -2.23 -22.98 2.41
C GLU A 79 -1.03 -23.35 1.52
N MET A 80 -0.45 -22.38 0.81
CA MET A 80 0.69 -22.61 -0.08
C MET A 80 1.99 -22.93 0.65
N VAL A 81 2.18 -22.39 1.86
CA VAL A 81 3.47 -22.45 2.59
C VAL A 81 3.43 -23.29 3.86
N ARG A 82 2.27 -23.85 4.23
CA ARG A 82 2.16 -24.75 5.39
C ARG A 82 3.09 -25.95 5.23
N GLY A 83 3.86 -26.23 6.28
CA GLY A 83 4.86 -27.31 6.29
C GLY A 83 6.19 -26.94 5.65
N ASP A 84 6.32 -25.76 5.03
CA ASP A 84 7.62 -25.27 4.57
C ASP A 84 8.49 -24.89 5.79
N ALA A 85 9.81 -24.99 5.63
CA ALA A 85 10.75 -24.42 6.57
C ALA A 85 10.58 -22.88 6.64
N VAL A 86 10.81 -22.29 7.80
CA VAL A 86 10.95 -20.84 7.97
C VAL A 86 12.26 -20.40 7.31
N ALA A 87 12.18 -20.11 6.02
CA ALA A 87 13.29 -19.67 5.19
C ALA A 87 12.81 -18.50 4.32
N PRO A 88 12.90 -17.24 4.80
CA PRO A 88 12.29 -16.07 4.15
C PRO A 88 12.60 -15.97 2.66
N VAL A 89 13.88 -16.13 2.27
CA VAL A 89 14.32 -16.07 0.87
C VAL A 89 13.70 -17.19 0.01
N ALA A 90 13.61 -18.41 0.53
CA ALA A 90 13.04 -19.55 -0.19
C ALA A 90 11.52 -19.44 -0.32
N VAL A 91 10.84 -19.02 0.75
CA VAL A 91 9.40 -18.76 0.74
C VAL A 91 9.06 -17.62 -0.22
N ALA A 92 9.80 -16.51 -0.19
CA ALA A 92 9.64 -15.42 -1.13
C ALA A 92 9.79 -15.90 -2.58
N LYS A 93 10.83 -16.70 -2.89
CA LYS A 93 11.02 -17.30 -4.22
C LYS A 93 9.83 -18.19 -4.64
N LYS A 94 9.34 -19.04 -3.74
CA LYS A 94 8.17 -19.91 -3.97
C LYS A 94 6.92 -19.08 -4.26
N LEU A 95 6.64 -18.05 -3.47
CA LEU A 95 5.46 -17.21 -3.64
C LEU A 95 5.53 -16.36 -4.91
N VAL A 96 6.71 -15.82 -5.27
CA VAL A 96 6.91 -15.16 -6.57
C VAL A 96 6.54 -16.11 -7.71
N ALA A 97 6.98 -17.38 -7.65
CA ALA A 97 6.66 -18.36 -8.68
C ALA A 97 5.15 -18.68 -8.71
N ARG A 98 4.50 -18.83 -7.55
CA ARG A 98 3.06 -19.09 -7.45
C ARG A 98 2.21 -17.93 -7.97
N PHE A 99 2.66 -16.69 -7.80
CA PHE A 99 1.95 -15.51 -8.27
C PHE A 99 2.32 -15.04 -9.68
N THR A 100 3.13 -15.82 -10.42
CA THR A 100 3.57 -15.45 -11.78
C THR A 100 2.40 -15.07 -12.70
N LEU A 101 1.33 -15.87 -12.71
CA LEU A 101 0.16 -15.63 -13.58
C LEU A 101 -0.92 -14.77 -12.93
N LEU A 102 -1.05 -14.80 -11.60
CA LEU A 102 -2.01 -13.94 -10.88
C LEU A 102 -1.59 -12.46 -10.93
N GLY A 103 -0.29 -12.21 -11.09
CA GLY A 103 0.32 -10.92 -10.87
C GLY A 103 0.78 -10.78 -9.43
N ARG A 104 1.86 -10.01 -9.26
CA ARG A 104 2.48 -9.73 -7.96
C ARG A 104 2.33 -8.27 -7.53
N GLU A 105 1.68 -7.42 -8.31
CA GLU A 105 1.57 -6.00 -8.01
C GLU A 105 0.44 -5.71 -7.02
N GLY A 106 0.61 -4.70 -6.16
CA GLY A 106 -0.36 -4.32 -5.14
C GLY A 106 -0.42 -5.32 -3.98
N LEU A 107 -1.63 -5.74 -3.61
CA LEU A 107 -1.89 -6.54 -2.40
C LEU A 107 -1.08 -7.86 -2.31
N PRO A 108 -0.86 -8.64 -3.40
CA PRO A 108 0.07 -9.78 -3.41
C PRO A 108 1.45 -9.47 -2.83
N THR A 109 2.14 -8.43 -3.32
CA THR A 109 3.46 -8.05 -2.80
C THR A 109 3.37 -7.63 -1.33
N MET A 110 2.33 -6.89 -0.94
CA MET A 110 2.13 -6.49 0.45
C MET A 110 1.93 -7.67 1.41
N ALA A 111 1.16 -8.68 1.00
CA ALA A 111 0.97 -9.88 1.79
C ALA A 111 2.26 -10.72 1.88
N MET A 112 2.99 -10.85 0.77
CA MET A 112 4.30 -11.51 0.76
C MET A 112 5.30 -10.81 1.67
N ALA A 113 5.34 -9.47 1.64
CA ALA A 113 6.22 -8.67 2.50
C ALA A 113 5.86 -8.82 3.99
N GLY A 114 4.57 -8.78 4.33
CA GLY A 114 4.12 -9.01 5.70
C GLY A 114 4.49 -10.40 6.23
N LEU A 115 4.37 -11.44 5.40
CA LEU A 115 4.86 -12.78 5.75
C LEU A 115 6.38 -12.82 5.87
N ASP A 116 7.11 -12.18 4.96
CA ASP A 116 8.58 -12.11 5.00
C ASP A 116 9.07 -11.52 6.33
N VAL A 117 8.51 -10.39 6.76
CA VAL A 117 8.81 -9.77 8.07
C VAL A 117 8.50 -10.74 9.22
N ALA A 118 7.36 -11.43 9.19
CA ALA A 118 7.00 -12.39 10.24
C ALA A 118 7.97 -13.60 10.28
N LEU A 119 8.45 -14.09 9.13
CA LEU A 119 9.44 -15.16 9.06
C LEU A 119 10.79 -14.71 9.65
N TRP A 120 11.24 -13.50 9.31
CA TRP A 120 12.45 -12.92 9.91
C TRP A 120 12.32 -12.68 11.42
N ASP A 121 11.15 -12.26 11.89
CA ASP A 121 10.86 -12.13 13.32
C ASP A 121 10.95 -13.49 14.05
N ALA A 122 10.39 -14.56 13.45
CA ALA A 122 10.49 -15.91 14.00
C ALA A 122 11.95 -16.41 14.08
N LEU A 123 12.75 -16.14 13.05
CA LEU A 123 14.18 -16.47 13.06
C LEU A 123 14.95 -15.69 14.13
N GLY A 124 14.69 -14.39 14.29
CA GLY A 124 15.30 -13.57 15.34
C GLY A 124 14.97 -14.08 16.74
N ARG A 125 13.71 -14.47 16.97
CA ARG A 125 13.26 -15.06 18.23
C ARG A 125 13.92 -16.39 18.52
N ALA A 126 13.99 -17.30 17.54
CA ALA A 126 14.64 -18.59 17.71
C ALA A 126 16.16 -18.46 17.94
N ALA A 127 16.81 -17.48 17.31
CA ALA A 127 18.22 -17.18 17.53
C ALA A 127 18.49 -16.39 18.82
N GLY A 128 17.46 -15.80 19.43
CA GLY A 128 17.59 -14.90 20.57
C GLY A 128 18.31 -13.59 20.23
N LEU A 129 18.24 -13.15 18.97
CA LEU A 129 18.93 -11.97 18.45
C LEU A 129 17.93 -10.89 18.00
N PRO A 130 18.24 -9.59 18.20
CA PRO A 130 17.59 -8.51 17.47
C PRO A 130 17.81 -8.68 15.95
N LEU A 131 16.86 -8.23 15.14
CA LEU A 131 16.94 -8.38 13.68
C LEU A 131 18.25 -7.82 13.10
N VAL A 132 18.68 -6.62 13.52
CA VAL A 132 19.94 -6.02 13.02
C VAL A 132 21.16 -6.95 13.22
N ARG A 133 21.23 -7.65 14.36
CA ARG A 133 22.33 -8.59 14.64
C ARG A 133 22.18 -9.90 13.88
N LEU A 134 20.95 -10.36 13.70
CA LEU A 134 20.67 -11.50 12.82
C LEU A 134 21.11 -11.21 11.37
N LEU A 135 21.00 -9.95 10.94
CA LEU A 135 21.44 -9.46 9.63
C LEU A 135 22.94 -9.16 9.54
N GLY A 136 23.69 -9.30 10.64
CA GLY A 136 25.14 -9.08 10.69
C GLY A 136 25.59 -7.66 11.03
N GLY A 137 24.67 -6.77 11.41
CA GLY A 137 24.99 -5.43 11.90
C GLY A 137 25.05 -5.33 13.42
N GLU A 138 25.32 -4.12 13.89
CA GLU A 138 25.21 -3.76 15.31
C GLU A 138 24.06 -2.80 15.55
N LEU A 139 23.58 -2.77 16.79
CA LEU A 139 22.58 -1.78 17.19
C LEU A 139 23.22 -0.39 17.16
N ALA A 140 22.75 0.43 16.23
CA ALA A 140 23.16 1.83 16.10
C ALA A 140 21.92 2.73 16.05
N PRO A 141 21.96 3.93 16.66
CA PRO A 141 20.94 4.94 16.44
C PRO A 141 20.86 5.33 14.96
N VAL A 142 19.65 5.59 14.46
CA VAL A 142 19.40 5.98 13.07
C VAL A 142 18.76 7.37 13.03
N ARG A 143 19.28 8.29 12.22
CA ARG A 143 18.69 9.63 12.05
C ARG A 143 17.22 9.50 11.65
N ALA A 144 16.34 10.24 12.30
CA ALA A 144 14.91 10.17 12.08
C ALA A 144 14.31 11.57 11.85
N TYR A 145 13.27 11.62 11.02
CA TYR A 145 12.41 12.80 10.89
C TYR A 145 10.97 12.48 11.27
N ASN A 146 10.26 13.47 11.80
CA ASN A 146 8.89 13.30 12.23
C ASN A 146 7.91 13.56 11.08
N SER A 147 7.08 12.57 10.78
CA SER A 147 6.12 12.58 9.67
C SER A 147 4.65 12.57 10.14
N ASN A 148 4.39 12.76 11.45
CA ASN A 148 3.06 12.58 12.06
C ASN A 148 2.03 13.71 11.82
N ALA A 149 2.43 14.87 11.29
CA ALA A 149 1.54 16.03 11.10
C ALA A 149 1.91 16.82 9.83
N LEU A 150 1.67 18.14 9.80
CA LEU A 150 2.02 19.01 8.68
C LEU A 150 1.32 18.65 7.37
N GLY A 151 0.04 18.29 7.47
CA GLY A 151 -0.83 18.01 6.33
C GLY A 151 -1.29 19.29 5.61
N LEU A 152 -2.48 19.23 5.00
CA LEU A 152 -3.09 20.39 4.35
C LEU A 152 -3.86 21.25 5.36
N GLY A 153 -3.17 22.23 5.96
CA GLY A 153 -3.72 23.21 6.89
C GLY A 153 -3.31 24.66 6.58
N ALA A 154 -3.74 25.59 7.43
CA ALA A 154 -3.33 27.00 7.37
C ALA A 154 -1.83 27.15 7.71
N PRO A 155 -1.09 28.08 7.07
CA PRO A 155 0.36 28.22 7.25
C PRO A 155 0.80 28.32 8.71
N GLU A 156 0.12 29.14 9.51
CA GLU A 156 0.47 29.41 10.91
C GLU A 156 0.27 28.18 11.78
N LYS A 157 -0.84 27.46 11.56
CA LYS A 157 -1.13 26.19 12.25
C LYS A 157 -0.05 25.15 11.95
N LEU A 158 0.38 25.05 10.70
CA LEU A 158 1.43 24.12 10.30
C LEU A 158 2.78 24.53 10.90
N ALA A 159 3.05 25.83 11.03
CA ALA A 159 4.26 26.32 11.67
C ALA A 159 4.31 25.93 13.17
N ASP A 160 3.19 26.05 13.87
CA ASP A 160 3.08 25.63 15.27
C ASP A 160 3.16 24.10 15.42
N GLU A 161 2.49 23.34 14.54
CA GLU A 161 2.63 21.86 14.48
C GLU A 161 4.10 21.46 14.29
N ALA A 162 4.86 22.17 13.44
CA ALA A 162 6.27 21.85 13.21
C ALA A 162 7.10 22.02 14.49
N MET A 163 6.85 23.08 15.27
CA MET A 163 7.49 23.28 16.58
C MET A 163 7.10 22.19 17.57
N GLU A 164 5.85 21.76 17.59
CA GLU A 164 5.40 20.64 18.43
C GLU A 164 6.15 19.35 18.08
N LEU A 165 6.28 19.04 16.77
CA LEU A 165 6.99 17.84 16.32
C LEU A 165 8.48 17.88 16.67
N LEU A 166 9.13 19.04 16.56
CA LEU A 166 10.53 19.21 16.96
C LEU A 166 10.72 19.08 18.48
N ALA A 167 9.76 19.59 19.27
CA ALA A 167 9.77 19.47 20.72
C ALA A 167 9.62 18.02 21.22
N GLU A 168 9.19 17.08 20.36
CA GLU A 168 9.22 15.63 20.64
C GLU A 168 10.64 15.02 20.52
N GLY A 169 11.67 15.85 20.34
CA GLY A 169 13.07 15.44 20.27
C GLY A 169 13.53 15.12 18.86
N PHE A 170 13.00 15.81 17.85
CA PHE A 170 13.41 15.68 16.45
C PHE A 170 14.15 16.91 15.96
N HIS A 171 15.04 16.72 14.98
CA HIS A 171 15.73 17.82 14.28
C HIS A 171 15.25 17.97 12.82
N ALA A 172 14.23 17.21 12.42
CA ALA A 172 13.75 17.13 11.05
C ALA A 172 12.25 16.84 11.02
N VAL A 173 11.50 17.54 10.16
CA VAL A 173 10.05 17.38 9.99
C VAL A 173 9.66 17.41 8.51
N LYS A 174 8.60 16.67 8.14
CA LYS A 174 8.13 16.59 6.75
C LYS A 174 6.81 17.32 6.53
N LEU A 175 6.80 18.30 5.62
CA LEU A 175 5.66 19.13 5.25
C LEU A 175 5.00 18.65 3.96
N ARG A 176 3.67 18.50 3.98
CA ARG A 176 2.90 18.12 2.79
C ARG A 176 2.58 19.35 1.95
N LEU A 177 2.92 19.28 0.67
CA LEU A 177 2.72 20.27 -0.37
C LEU A 177 1.67 19.77 -1.38
N GLY A 178 1.65 20.33 -2.60
CA GLY A 178 0.66 19.97 -3.60
C GLY A 178 -0.69 20.67 -3.41
N ARG A 179 -0.70 21.88 -2.84
CA ARG A 179 -1.90 22.74 -2.72
C ARG A 179 -2.43 23.20 -4.08
N LYS A 180 -3.39 24.12 -4.13
CA LYS A 180 -3.99 24.56 -5.40
C LYS A 180 -3.02 25.35 -6.28
N SER A 181 -2.06 26.05 -5.70
CA SER A 181 -1.08 26.86 -6.44
C SER A 181 0.32 26.80 -5.84
N ALA A 182 1.34 27.11 -6.65
CA ALA A 182 2.71 27.22 -6.18
C ALA A 182 2.88 28.33 -5.13
N ALA A 183 2.13 29.42 -5.26
CA ALA A 183 2.13 30.51 -4.28
C ALA A 183 1.62 30.07 -2.89
N GLU A 184 0.65 29.15 -2.84
CA GLU A 184 0.17 28.60 -1.57
C GLU A 184 1.21 27.67 -0.92
N ASP A 185 1.83 26.79 -1.69
CA ASP A 185 2.91 25.93 -1.17
C ASP A 185 4.10 26.76 -0.67
N LEU A 186 4.51 27.78 -1.45
CA LEU A 186 5.59 28.68 -1.06
C LEU A 186 5.27 29.43 0.23
N ARG A 187 4.02 29.92 0.38
CA ARG A 187 3.58 30.61 1.60
C ARG A 187 3.69 29.70 2.82
N VAL A 188 3.26 28.44 2.71
CA VAL A 188 3.33 27.49 3.81
C VAL A 188 4.77 27.08 4.11
N ALA A 189 5.58 26.78 3.10
CA ALA A 189 6.98 26.44 3.27
C ALA A 189 7.73 27.56 4.00
N ARG A 190 7.55 28.82 3.58
CA ARG A 190 8.15 29.99 4.24
C ARG A 190 7.65 30.20 5.67
N ALA A 191 6.34 30.03 5.92
CA ALA A 191 5.79 30.17 7.26
C ALA A 191 6.38 29.13 8.24
N VAL A 192 6.47 27.87 7.82
CA VAL A 192 7.08 26.80 8.63
C VAL A 192 8.57 27.07 8.81
N ARG A 193 9.29 27.37 7.73
CA ARG A 193 10.74 27.64 7.76
C ARG A 193 11.09 28.82 8.65
N ALA A 194 10.31 29.90 8.64
CA ALA A 194 10.52 31.05 9.50
C ALA A 194 10.28 30.76 10.99
N ARG A 195 9.49 29.72 11.32
CA ARG A 195 9.11 29.38 12.69
C ARG A 195 10.08 28.42 13.36
N ILE A 196 10.65 27.48 12.61
CA ILE A 196 11.52 26.43 13.14
C ILE A 196 12.99 26.88 13.25
N PRO A 197 13.81 26.26 14.11
CA PRO A 197 15.23 26.56 14.23
C PRO A 197 15.97 26.46 12.88
N ALA A 198 16.99 27.29 12.70
CA ALA A 198 17.72 27.39 11.43
C ALA A 198 18.43 26.07 11.04
N ASP A 199 18.86 25.29 12.02
CA ASP A 199 19.51 23.99 11.88
C ASP A 199 18.52 22.82 11.74
N ALA A 200 17.22 23.03 12.00
CA ALA A 200 16.21 22.01 11.80
C ALA A 200 15.92 21.81 10.30
N LEU A 201 15.88 20.56 9.85
CA LEU A 201 15.60 20.20 8.45
C LEU A 201 14.09 20.21 8.16
N LEU A 202 13.70 20.79 7.03
CA LEU A 202 12.32 20.75 6.53
C LEU A 202 12.30 19.97 5.23
N LEU A 203 11.66 18.81 5.27
CA LEU A 203 11.47 17.93 4.14
C LEU A 203 10.11 18.24 3.52
N SER A 204 9.91 17.94 2.23
CA SER A 204 8.63 18.18 1.57
C SER A 204 8.15 16.98 0.78
N ASP A 205 6.83 16.83 0.67
CA ASP A 205 6.18 15.72 0.00
C ASP A 205 4.92 16.19 -0.74
N PHE A 206 4.81 15.83 -2.02
CA PHE A 206 3.70 16.18 -2.91
C PHE A 206 2.73 15.03 -3.14
N ASN A 207 3.04 13.81 -2.66
CA ASN A 207 2.24 12.60 -2.80
C ASN A 207 1.66 12.43 -4.23
N GLN A 208 2.50 12.62 -5.25
CA GLN A 208 2.19 12.39 -6.66
C GLN A 208 1.09 13.30 -7.24
N ALA A 209 0.83 14.44 -6.60
CA ALA A 209 -0.31 15.29 -6.93
C ALA A 209 -0.18 16.09 -8.23
N LEU A 210 1.01 16.15 -8.85
CA LEU A 210 1.30 17.09 -9.93
C LEU A 210 1.61 16.37 -11.25
N THR A 211 1.24 17.00 -12.36
CA THR A 211 1.84 16.69 -13.66
C THR A 211 3.29 17.17 -13.71
N VAL A 212 4.10 16.67 -14.66
CA VAL A 212 5.51 17.11 -14.82
C VAL A 212 5.62 18.62 -15.03
N ALA A 213 4.70 19.23 -15.77
CA ALA A 213 4.70 20.68 -16.02
C ALA A 213 4.43 21.47 -14.74
N GLU A 214 3.43 21.05 -13.95
CA GLU A 214 3.11 21.67 -12.66
C GLU A 214 4.23 21.46 -11.65
N ALA A 215 4.80 20.25 -11.58
CA ALA A 215 5.94 19.93 -10.73
C ALA A 215 7.15 20.80 -11.08
N THR A 216 7.45 20.99 -12.37
CA THR A 216 8.54 21.88 -12.83
C THR A 216 8.32 23.30 -12.30
N ALA A 217 7.11 23.85 -12.45
CA ALA A 217 6.80 25.20 -11.98
C ALA A 217 6.83 25.30 -10.43
N ARG A 218 6.35 24.28 -9.72
CA ARG A 218 6.33 24.20 -8.25
C ARG A 218 7.73 24.11 -7.67
N CYS A 219 8.52 23.14 -8.14
CA CYS A 219 9.89 22.93 -7.69
C CYS A 219 10.72 24.19 -7.95
N ARG A 220 10.60 24.84 -9.11
CA ARG A 220 11.29 26.10 -9.39
C ARG A 220 10.97 27.23 -8.41
N ALA A 221 9.72 27.32 -7.95
CA ALA A 221 9.32 28.33 -6.98
C ALA A 221 9.80 28.04 -5.56
N LEU A 222 10.07 26.77 -5.25
CA LEU A 222 10.48 26.29 -3.93
C LEU A 222 11.99 26.04 -3.82
N ASP A 223 12.68 25.91 -4.94
CA ASP A 223 14.12 25.64 -4.98
C ASP A 223 14.87 26.82 -4.35
N GLY A 224 15.72 26.53 -3.36
CA GLY A 224 16.41 27.55 -2.56
C GLY A 224 15.64 28.07 -1.34
N GLU A 225 14.42 27.60 -1.06
CA GLU A 225 13.65 27.97 0.14
C GLU A 225 14.06 27.19 1.42
N GLY A 226 15.16 26.44 1.35
CA GLY A 226 15.68 25.65 2.47
C GLY A 226 14.91 24.34 2.72
N LEU A 227 14.30 23.78 1.68
CA LEU A 227 13.76 22.42 1.71
C LEU A 227 14.87 21.41 1.48
N TYR A 228 14.85 20.31 2.24
CA TYR A 228 15.89 19.28 2.18
C TYR A 228 15.73 18.35 0.98
N TRP A 229 14.48 18.08 0.57
CA TRP A 229 14.14 17.36 -0.66
C TRP A 229 12.74 17.73 -1.14
N PHE A 230 12.43 17.35 -2.38
CA PHE A 230 11.09 17.24 -2.95
C PHE A 230 10.71 15.76 -3.11
N GLU A 231 9.75 15.28 -2.33
CA GLU A 231 9.28 13.88 -2.36
C GLU A 231 8.06 13.72 -3.26
N GLU A 232 8.13 12.67 -4.10
CA GLU A 232 7.13 12.28 -5.10
C GLU A 232 6.35 13.45 -5.75
N PRO A 233 7.01 14.41 -6.44
CA PRO A 233 6.32 15.52 -7.11
C PRO A 233 5.30 15.04 -8.15
N VAL A 234 5.67 14.03 -8.92
CA VAL A 234 4.89 13.43 -10.01
C VAL A 234 4.52 12.00 -9.68
N ARG A 235 3.70 11.38 -10.52
CA ARG A 235 3.31 9.96 -10.37
C ARG A 235 4.52 9.06 -10.16
N HIS A 236 4.41 8.13 -9.22
CA HIS A 236 5.53 7.25 -8.84
C HIS A 236 6.04 6.35 -9.97
N ASP A 237 5.22 6.14 -11.02
CA ASP A 237 5.55 5.32 -12.19
C ASP A 237 6.13 6.14 -13.36
N ASP A 238 6.19 7.48 -13.24
CA ASP A 238 6.76 8.38 -14.24
C ASP A 238 8.24 8.67 -13.96
N TYR A 239 9.09 7.65 -14.17
CA TYR A 239 10.54 7.78 -13.97
C TYR A 239 11.19 8.80 -14.92
N ALA A 240 10.66 8.97 -16.13
CA ALA A 240 11.19 9.95 -17.07
C ALA A 240 10.91 11.38 -16.62
N GLY A 241 9.68 11.64 -16.14
CA GLY A 241 9.29 12.90 -15.52
C GLY A 241 10.11 13.21 -14.27
N ALA A 242 10.23 12.24 -13.35
CA ALA A 242 11.03 12.40 -12.15
C ALA A 242 12.52 12.67 -12.47
N ALA A 243 13.10 11.96 -13.44
CA ALA A 243 14.48 12.16 -13.88
C ALA A 243 14.72 13.54 -14.49
N LYS A 244 13.70 14.12 -15.16
CA LYS A 244 13.78 15.50 -15.63
C LYS A 244 13.90 16.47 -14.45
N LEU A 245 13.08 16.28 -13.41
CA LEU A 245 13.09 17.15 -12.23
C LEU A 245 14.41 17.02 -11.46
N ALA A 246 14.93 15.80 -11.28
CA ALA A 246 16.18 15.53 -10.56
C ALA A 246 17.39 16.21 -11.20
N ARG A 247 17.39 16.35 -12.53
CA ARG A 247 18.45 17.08 -13.26
C ARG A 247 18.28 18.60 -13.27
N GLU A 248 17.10 19.12 -12.95
CA GLU A 248 16.77 20.54 -13.16
C GLU A 248 16.97 21.40 -11.89
N PHE A 249 16.80 20.83 -10.70
CA PHE A 249 16.79 21.58 -9.44
C PHE A 249 17.96 21.24 -8.54
N ALA A 250 18.35 22.20 -7.70
CA ALA A 250 19.40 21.97 -6.70
C ALA A 250 18.87 21.19 -5.49
N THR A 251 17.60 21.40 -5.13
CA THR A 251 16.92 20.62 -4.09
C THR A 251 16.69 19.18 -4.58
N PRO A 252 17.19 18.16 -3.85
CA PRO A 252 17.11 16.76 -4.26
C PRO A 252 15.68 16.22 -4.47
N ILE A 253 15.52 15.29 -5.39
CA ILE A 253 14.30 14.52 -5.62
C ILE A 253 14.36 13.20 -4.84
N GLN A 254 13.34 12.96 -4.02
CA GLN A 254 13.14 11.74 -3.24
C GLN A 254 11.95 10.96 -3.81
N ILE A 255 12.09 9.66 -4.08
CA ILE A 255 10.97 8.76 -4.44
C ILE A 255 11.15 7.38 -3.82
N GLY A 256 10.11 6.55 -3.83
CA GLY A 256 10.29 5.10 -3.66
C GLY A 256 9.40 4.42 -2.65
N GLU A 257 8.58 5.17 -1.91
CA GLU A 257 7.54 4.56 -1.06
C GLU A 257 6.60 3.67 -1.87
N ASN A 258 6.41 3.96 -3.17
CA ASN A 258 5.52 3.20 -4.05
C ASN A 258 6.23 2.11 -4.90
N PHE A 259 7.51 1.80 -4.65
CA PHE A 259 8.19 0.69 -5.35
C PHE A 259 7.61 -0.67 -4.95
N LEU A 260 6.92 -1.33 -5.90
CA LEU A 260 6.39 -2.68 -5.74
C LEU A 260 7.47 -3.74 -6.07
N GLY A 261 8.36 -3.94 -5.10
CA GLY A 261 9.54 -4.79 -5.21
C GLY A 261 10.76 -4.07 -5.77
N THR A 262 11.88 -4.78 -5.87
CA THR A 262 13.18 -4.17 -6.21
C THR A 262 13.39 -3.89 -7.69
N ARG A 263 12.58 -4.48 -8.59
CA ARG A 263 12.70 -4.24 -10.04
C ARG A 263 12.28 -2.81 -10.42
N PRO A 264 11.12 -2.30 -9.95
CA PRO A 264 10.77 -0.88 -10.07
C PRO A 264 11.88 0.06 -9.58
N MET A 265 12.45 -0.20 -8.40
CA MET A 265 13.56 0.59 -7.86
C MET A 265 14.79 0.58 -8.78
N ALA A 266 15.22 -0.60 -9.26
CA ALA A 266 16.33 -0.70 -10.20
C ALA A 266 16.07 0.07 -11.50
N ALA A 267 14.83 0.04 -12.01
CA ALA A 267 14.45 0.80 -13.20
C ALA A 267 14.46 2.32 -12.95
N ALA A 268 14.02 2.77 -11.77
CA ALA A 268 14.07 4.18 -11.38
C ALA A 268 15.52 4.69 -11.25
N ILE A 269 16.39 3.91 -10.61
CA ILE A 269 17.83 4.21 -10.49
C ILE A 269 18.47 4.29 -11.88
N ALA A 270 18.21 3.30 -12.75
CA ALA A 270 18.75 3.29 -14.11
C ALA A 270 18.27 4.48 -14.97
N ALA A 271 17.08 5.02 -14.69
CA ALA A 271 16.56 6.21 -15.35
C ALA A 271 17.10 7.53 -14.78
N GLY A 272 17.84 7.49 -13.67
CA GLY A 272 18.23 8.70 -12.92
C GLY A 272 17.02 9.45 -12.37
N ALA A 273 15.98 8.72 -11.94
CA ALA A 273 14.70 9.27 -11.52
C ALA A 273 14.68 9.87 -10.12
N ALA A 274 15.76 9.72 -9.36
CA ALA A 274 15.83 10.10 -7.97
C ALA A 274 17.28 10.46 -7.58
N ASP A 275 17.41 11.43 -6.69
CA ASP A 275 18.64 11.69 -5.95
C ASP A 275 18.70 10.83 -4.68
N TYR A 276 17.53 10.62 -4.04
CA TYR A 276 17.36 9.77 -2.86
C TYR A 276 16.26 8.73 -3.09
N VAL A 277 16.37 7.58 -2.42
CA VAL A 277 15.33 6.55 -2.44
C VAL A 277 14.78 6.26 -1.06
N MET A 278 13.47 5.96 -0.96
CA MET A 278 12.83 5.61 0.31
C MET A 278 11.87 4.42 0.22
N PRO A 279 12.37 3.19 0.05
CA PRO A 279 11.51 2.01 -0.05
C PRO A 279 10.57 1.85 1.16
N ASP A 280 9.32 1.47 0.90
CA ASP A 280 8.37 1.03 1.92
C ASP A 280 8.57 -0.46 2.19
N LEU A 281 8.66 -0.85 3.46
CA LEU A 281 8.94 -2.24 3.85
C LEU A 281 7.90 -3.24 3.33
N ALA A 282 6.61 -2.88 3.36
CA ALA A 282 5.53 -3.73 2.86
C ALA A 282 5.43 -3.73 1.33
N ARG A 283 6.05 -2.80 0.62
CA ARG A 283 6.01 -2.76 -0.85
C ARG A 283 7.30 -3.25 -1.50
N ILE A 284 8.44 -3.07 -0.87
CA ILE A 284 9.74 -3.50 -1.40
C ILE A 284 9.95 -5.02 -1.32
N GLY A 285 9.13 -5.70 -0.50
CA GLY A 285 9.17 -7.16 -0.33
C GLY A 285 9.68 -7.62 1.04
N GLY A 286 9.41 -6.86 2.10
CA GLY A 286 9.83 -7.17 3.46
C GLY A 286 11.31 -6.93 3.68
N VAL A 287 11.88 -7.58 4.69
CA VAL A 287 13.32 -7.52 5.01
C VAL A 287 14.13 -8.12 3.86
N THR A 288 13.68 -9.23 3.27
CA THR A 288 14.36 -9.85 2.11
C THR A 288 14.41 -8.90 0.90
N GLY A 289 13.31 -8.20 0.63
CA GLY A 289 13.25 -7.17 -0.41
C GLY A 289 14.14 -5.97 -0.08
N TRP A 290 14.13 -5.53 1.17
CA TRP A 290 14.94 -4.42 1.66
C TRP A 290 16.44 -4.67 1.47
N LEU A 291 16.96 -5.84 1.86
CA LEU A 291 18.40 -6.16 1.70
C LEU A 291 18.85 -6.09 0.24
N ARG A 292 17.97 -6.49 -0.69
CA ARG A 292 18.22 -6.37 -2.13
C ARG A 292 18.16 -4.91 -2.60
N ALA A 293 17.23 -4.12 -2.08
CA ALA A 293 17.12 -2.69 -2.35
C ALA A 293 18.34 -1.91 -1.83
N ALA A 294 18.81 -2.22 -0.62
CA ALA A 294 20.01 -1.63 -0.04
C ALA A 294 21.25 -1.90 -0.90
N ALA A 295 21.40 -3.12 -1.43
CA ALA A 295 22.49 -3.44 -2.35
C ALA A 295 22.41 -2.66 -3.69
N LEU A 296 21.19 -2.38 -4.19
CA LEU A 296 21.01 -1.55 -5.38
C LEU A 296 21.38 -0.09 -5.11
N ALA A 297 20.97 0.45 -3.96
CA ALA A 297 21.28 1.81 -3.55
C ALA A 297 22.79 2.00 -3.32
N ASP A 298 23.44 1.05 -2.64
CA ASP A 298 24.89 1.01 -2.43
C ASP A 298 25.67 0.99 -3.75
N ALA A 299 25.31 0.08 -4.66
CA ALA A 299 25.95 0.00 -5.97
C ALA A 299 25.77 1.26 -6.82
N ALA A 300 24.69 2.01 -6.59
CA ALA A 300 24.41 3.27 -7.28
C ALA A 300 24.98 4.51 -6.55
N GLY A 301 25.48 4.36 -5.33
CA GLY A 301 25.91 5.48 -4.48
C GLY A 301 24.75 6.40 -4.07
N ILE A 302 23.55 5.87 -3.90
CA ILE A 302 22.34 6.64 -3.58
C ILE A 302 21.96 6.44 -2.11
N GLU A 303 21.72 7.53 -1.40
CA GLU A 303 21.19 7.53 -0.04
C GLU A 303 19.80 6.90 0.02
N MET A 304 19.64 5.98 0.98
CA MET A 304 18.42 5.21 1.17
C MET A 304 17.80 5.49 2.54
N SER A 305 16.63 6.12 2.50
CA SER A 305 15.74 6.34 3.65
C SER A 305 14.70 5.21 3.78
N SER A 306 13.89 5.23 4.83
CA SER A 306 12.70 4.36 4.96
C SER A 306 11.40 5.11 4.80
N HIS A 307 10.38 4.42 4.28
CA HIS A 307 8.99 4.81 4.40
C HIS A 307 8.24 3.88 5.37
N LEU A 308 7.60 4.47 6.38
CA LEU A 308 6.84 3.79 7.43
C LEU A 308 7.62 2.66 8.18
N TYR A 309 6.88 1.85 8.93
CA TYR A 309 7.35 0.68 9.69
C TYR A 309 8.59 0.96 10.55
N PRO A 310 8.60 2.06 11.33
CA PRO A 310 9.81 2.57 11.97
C PRO A 310 10.49 1.52 12.86
N GLU A 311 9.73 0.60 13.45
CA GLU A 311 10.24 -0.46 14.32
C GLU A 311 11.18 -1.41 13.59
N VAL A 312 10.80 -1.84 12.38
CA VAL A 312 11.61 -2.75 11.56
C VAL A 312 12.63 -1.95 10.76
N SER A 313 12.23 -0.79 10.22
CA SER A 313 13.07 0.15 9.46
C SER A 313 14.31 0.55 10.23
N ALA A 314 14.22 0.76 11.56
CA ALA A 314 15.38 1.07 12.41
C ALA A 314 16.44 -0.04 12.39
N HIS A 315 16.03 -1.31 12.30
CA HIS A 315 16.95 -2.44 12.22
C HIS A 315 17.56 -2.60 10.83
N VAL A 316 16.75 -2.44 9.78
CA VAL A 316 17.23 -2.67 8.41
C VAL A 316 18.06 -1.48 7.89
N LEU A 317 17.79 -0.25 8.33
CA LEU A 317 18.65 0.90 8.05
C LEU A 317 20.02 0.78 8.74
N ALA A 318 20.09 0.18 9.93
CA ALA A 318 21.37 -0.04 10.61
C ALA A 318 22.32 -1.02 9.89
N VAL A 319 21.83 -1.76 8.89
CA VAL A 319 22.64 -2.60 7.98
C VAL A 319 22.63 -2.11 6.53
N THR A 320 22.04 -0.95 6.24
CA THR A 320 22.05 -0.34 4.91
C THR A 320 23.32 0.51 4.76
N PRO A 321 24.21 0.24 3.79
CA PRO A 321 25.46 1.00 3.63
C PRO A 321 25.25 2.50 3.40
N THR A 322 24.22 2.86 2.62
CA THR A 322 23.86 4.24 2.29
C THR A 322 22.69 4.76 3.15
N ALA A 323 22.56 4.27 4.39
CA ALA A 323 21.46 4.65 5.27
C ALA A 323 21.37 6.18 5.47
N HIS A 324 20.17 6.72 5.32
CA HIS A 324 19.97 8.17 5.30
C HIS A 324 19.07 8.67 6.43
N PHE A 325 17.76 8.46 6.31
CA PHE A 325 16.78 8.77 7.34
C PHE A 325 15.78 7.65 7.55
N LEU A 326 15.36 7.50 8.80
CA LEU A 326 14.15 6.79 9.18
C LEU A 326 12.97 7.76 9.18
N GLU A 327 11.91 7.45 8.43
CA GLU A 327 10.63 8.11 8.60
C GLU A 327 9.96 7.62 9.89
N TYR A 328 9.68 8.53 10.82
CA TYR A 328 8.96 8.19 12.03
C TYR A 328 7.47 8.58 11.94
N VAL A 329 6.62 7.58 12.16
CA VAL A 329 5.19 7.73 12.44
C VAL A 329 4.80 6.88 13.66
N ASP A 330 3.88 7.36 14.49
CA ASP A 330 3.45 6.66 15.71
C ASP A 330 2.19 5.81 15.51
N TRP A 331 1.78 5.57 14.27
CA TRP A 331 0.46 5.01 13.94
C TRP A 331 0.23 3.59 14.49
N ALA A 332 1.28 2.78 14.58
CA ALA A 332 1.22 1.44 15.17
C ALA A 332 1.47 1.43 16.69
N ALA A 333 1.91 2.55 17.30
CA ALA A 333 2.25 2.59 18.72
C ALA A 333 1.16 2.02 19.66
N PRO A 334 -0.15 2.24 19.44
CA PRO A 334 -1.19 1.69 20.32
C PRO A 334 -1.29 0.15 20.35
N ILE A 335 -0.69 -0.56 19.39
CA ILE A 335 -0.72 -2.03 19.31
C ILE A 335 0.64 -2.68 19.61
N LEU A 336 1.67 -1.87 19.88
CA LEU A 336 3.02 -2.31 20.20
C LEU A 336 3.21 -2.33 21.71
N SER A 337 3.80 -3.41 22.23
CA SER A 337 4.15 -3.46 23.66
C SER A 337 5.28 -2.50 24.01
N HIS A 338 6.20 -2.30 23.06
CA HIS A 338 7.32 -1.39 23.19
C HIS A 338 7.35 -0.60 21.87
N PRO A 339 6.82 0.63 21.83
CA PRO A 339 7.01 1.51 20.69
C PRO A 339 8.49 1.88 20.50
N LEU A 340 8.87 2.27 19.28
CA LEU A 340 10.23 2.74 19.00
C LEU A 340 10.51 4.04 19.75
N ALA A 341 11.63 4.10 20.46
CA ALA A 341 12.05 5.31 21.15
C ALA A 341 12.80 6.25 20.20
N ILE A 342 12.51 7.55 20.32
CA ILE A 342 13.25 8.63 19.67
C ILE A 342 13.97 9.42 20.75
N SER A 343 15.24 9.74 20.50
CA SER A 343 16.05 10.57 21.37
C SER A 343 16.99 11.41 20.51
N ASP A 344 16.93 12.73 20.66
CA ASP A 344 17.87 13.66 20.02
C ASP A 344 17.96 13.52 18.49
N GLY A 345 16.80 13.37 17.84
CA GLY A 345 16.67 13.19 16.39
C GLY A 345 17.06 11.79 15.91
N LEU A 346 17.33 10.85 16.82
CA LEU A 346 17.75 9.49 16.51
C LEU A 346 16.71 8.48 16.98
N ALA A 347 16.33 7.59 16.07
CA ALA A 347 15.62 6.36 16.37
C ALA A 347 16.54 5.35 17.03
N MET A 348 16.05 4.73 18.10
CA MET A 348 16.81 3.77 18.91
C MET A 348 16.27 2.35 18.67
N PRO A 349 16.89 1.54 17.79
CA PRO A 349 16.41 0.19 17.53
C PRO A 349 16.42 -0.65 18.81
N GLN A 350 15.40 -1.49 18.98
CA GLN A 350 15.21 -2.20 20.23
C GLN A 350 16.24 -3.33 20.42
N LYS A 351 16.63 -3.53 21.68
CA LYS A 351 17.50 -4.65 22.10
C LYS A 351 16.77 -5.99 22.20
N SER A 352 15.43 -5.99 22.05
CA SER A 352 14.61 -7.19 22.21
C SER A 352 14.87 -8.23 21.11
N ARG A 353 14.55 -9.49 21.43
CA ARG A 353 14.80 -10.68 20.60
C ARG A 353 13.80 -10.81 19.44
N CYS A 354 13.58 -9.75 18.68
CA CYS A 354 12.56 -9.68 17.62
C CYS A 354 12.90 -8.61 16.58
N ALA A 355 12.10 -8.51 15.51
CA ALA A 355 12.23 -7.49 14.45
C ALA A 355 11.84 -6.07 14.89
N GLY A 356 12.12 -5.68 16.14
CA GLY A 356 11.78 -4.36 16.69
C GLY A 356 10.29 -4.17 17.02
N LEU A 357 9.39 -5.06 16.57
CA LEU A 357 7.95 -5.00 16.81
C LEU A 357 7.53 -5.28 18.28
N GLY A 358 8.49 -5.58 19.16
CA GLY A 358 8.23 -6.07 20.52
C GLY A 358 7.52 -7.43 20.54
N THR A 359 6.76 -7.71 21.59
CA THR A 359 5.64 -8.67 21.55
C THR A 359 4.36 -7.88 21.27
N PRO A 360 3.87 -7.78 20.02
CA PRO A 360 2.52 -7.29 19.75
C PRO A 360 1.49 -8.06 20.61
N ALA A 361 0.42 -7.40 21.04
CA ALA A 361 -0.73 -8.12 21.57
C ALA A 361 -1.14 -9.21 20.56
N ARG A 362 -1.47 -10.44 21.00
CA ARG A 362 -1.87 -11.50 20.04
C ARG A 362 -3.07 -11.00 19.24
N ALA A 363 -3.31 -11.58 18.06
CA ALA A 363 -4.57 -11.34 17.35
C ALA A 363 -5.82 -11.48 18.25
N SER A 364 -5.79 -12.37 19.25
CA SER A 364 -6.88 -12.54 20.21
C SER A 364 -7.09 -11.35 21.16
N ASP A 365 -6.06 -10.55 21.42
CA ASP A 365 -5.99 -9.66 22.58
C ASP A 365 -6.36 -8.21 22.24
N VAL A 366 -6.38 -7.83 20.95
CA VAL A 366 -6.82 -6.49 20.51
C VAL A 366 -8.30 -6.54 20.13
N PRO A 367 -9.18 -5.71 20.71
CA PRO A 367 -10.60 -5.69 20.40
C PRO A 367 -10.89 -5.58 18.89
N ARG A 368 -11.82 -6.40 18.38
CA ARG A 368 -12.24 -6.41 16.96
C ARG A 368 -12.85 -5.08 16.49
N ARG A 369 -13.21 -4.19 17.41
CA ARG A 369 -13.72 -2.84 17.14
C ARG A 369 -13.10 -1.88 18.16
N PRO A 370 -12.58 -0.72 17.74
CA PRO A 370 -12.41 0.39 18.67
C PRO A 370 -13.80 0.76 19.24
N ALA A 371 -13.85 1.25 20.48
CA ALA A 371 -15.05 1.90 20.99
C ALA A 371 -15.51 2.95 19.98
N SER A 372 -16.79 2.96 19.60
CA SER A 372 -17.32 3.93 18.65
C SER A 372 -17.12 5.34 19.21
N VAL A 373 -16.24 6.11 18.57
CA VAL A 373 -16.06 7.54 18.82
C VAL A 373 -16.82 8.27 17.71
N ASN A 374 -17.70 9.21 18.06
CA ASN A 374 -18.35 10.06 17.07
C ASN A 374 -17.37 11.15 16.55
N GLU A 375 -17.80 11.89 15.52
CA GLU A 375 -17.03 12.97 14.87
C GLU A 375 -16.58 14.11 15.82
N SER A 376 -17.01 14.09 17.09
CA SER A 376 -16.63 15.06 18.13
C SER A 376 -15.77 14.49 19.27
N GLY A 377 -15.28 13.25 19.15
CA GLY A 377 -14.30 12.70 20.10
C GLY A 377 -14.87 12.25 21.46
N ARG A 378 -16.21 12.20 21.64
CA ARG A 378 -16.81 11.71 22.90
C ARG A 378 -17.19 10.23 22.82
N GLN A 379 -16.93 9.49 23.90
CA GLN A 379 -17.39 8.12 24.07
C GLN A 379 -18.92 8.06 24.09
N ILE A 380 -19.51 7.24 23.22
CA ILE A 380 -20.95 6.99 23.20
C ILE A 380 -21.25 5.83 24.15
N ALA A 381 -22.15 6.03 25.11
CA ALA A 381 -22.67 4.94 25.96
C ALA A 381 -23.44 3.92 25.11
N ARG A 382 -23.31 2.63 25.47
CA ARG A 382 -23.91 1.49 24.76
C ARG A 382 -25.43 1.65 24.56
N PRO A 383 -25.98 1.47 23.35
CA PRO A 383 -27.41 1.21 23.19
C PRO A 383 -27.73 -0.23 23.63
N SER A 384 -28.80 -0.38 24.41
CA SER A 384 -29.36 -1.65 24.85
C SER A 384 -30.25 -2.28 23.77
N ALA A 385 -29.66 -2.94 22.76
CA ALA A 385 -30.28 -4.03 21.97
C ALA A 385 -29.36 -4.46 20.80
N PRO A 386 -29.33 -5.75 20.42
CA PRO A 386 -28.52 -6.21 19.29
C PRO A 386 -29.19 -5.84 17.95
N ALA A 387 -28.47 -5.09 17.12
CA ALA A 387 -28.83 -4.90 15.71
C ALA A 387 -28.57 -6.20 14.93
N ARG A 388 -29.56 -6.64 14.14
CA ARG A 388 -29.51 -7.86 13.32
C ARG A 388 -28.35 -7.83 12.32
N GLU A 389 -27.64 -8.95 12.21
CA GLU A 389 -26.57 -9.17 11.22
C GLU A 389 -27.05 -9.01 9.77
N PRO A 390 -26.23 -8.46 8.86
CA PRO A 390 -26.53 -8.52 7.43
C PRO A 390 -26.33 -9.94 6.91
N ARG A 391 -27.40 -10.54 6.37
CA ARG A 391 -27.35 -11.83 5.66
C ARG A 391 -26.61 -11.63 4.33
N TYR A 392 -25.43 -12.23 4.20
CA TYR A 392 -24.80 -12.44 2.90
C TYR A 392 -25.57 -13.54 2.15
N TYR A 393 -25.99 -13.27 0.91
CA TYR A 393 -26.56 -14.29 0.04
C TYR A 393 -25.49 -15.33 -0.32
N ARG A 394 -25.68 -16.58 0.10
CA ARG A 394 -25.00 -17.75 -0.48
C ARG A 394 -25.55 -17.95 -1.90
N LEU A 395 -24.70 -17.88 -2.92
CA LEU A 395 -25.02 -18.45 -4.23
C LEU A 395 -25.06 -19.98 -4.06
N GLY A 396 -26.26 -20.54 -4.11
CA GLY A 396 -26.48 -21.98 -4.12
C GLY A 396 -26.10 -22.58 -5.48
N THR A 397 -25.60 -23.82 -5.44
CA THR A 397 -25.40 -24.68 -6.62
C THR A 397 -26.70 -24.84 -7.42
N PRO A 398 -26.67 -24.88 -8.77
CA PRO A 398 -27.88 -25.05 -9.55
C PRO A 398 -28.49 -26.43 -9.30
N ARG A 399 -29.78 -26.47 -8.96
CA ARG A 399 -30.59 -27.69 -9.04
C ARG A 399 -31.00 -27.90 -10.50
N GLU A 400 -30.86 -29.13 -10.96
CA GLU A 400 -31.43 -29.60 -12.22
C GLU A 400 -32.95 -29.64 -12.08
N ASP A 401 -33.63 -28.64 -12.65
CA ASP A 401 -35.07 -28.72 -12.88
C ASP A 401 -35.31 -28.60 -14.39
N THR A 402 -35.64 -29.73 -15.00
CA THR A 402 -36.05 -29.89 -16.39
C THR A 402 -37.36 -29.14 -16.63
N CYS A 403 -37.33 -28.07 -17.43
CA CYS A 403 -38.54 -27.44 -17.94
C CYS A 403 -38.83 -27.99 -19.35
N GLU A 404 -39.87 -28.82 -19.47
CA GLU A 404 -40.41 -29.28 -20.75
C GLU A 404 -41.12 -28.12 -21.47
N CYS A 405 -40.52 -27.62 -22.55
CA CYS A 405 -41.23 -26.74 -23.50
C CYS A 405 -41.87 -27.59 -24.60
N ARG A 406 -43.21 -27.74 -24.54
CA ARG A 406 -44.01 -28.25 -25.66
C ARG A 406 -44.00 -27.24 -26.80
N PHE A 407 -43.44 -27.62 -27.94
CA PHE A 407 -43.58 -26.88 -29.20
C PHE A 407 -44.85 -27.31 -29.94
N HIS A 408 -45.75 -26.35 -30.21
CA HIS A 408 -46.82 -26.51 -31.17
C HIS A 408 -46.23 -26.50 -32.60
N ARG A 409 -46.38 -27.61 -33.33
CA ARG A 409 -46.05 -27.72 -34.75
C ARG A 409 -47.17 -27.11 -35.60
N SER A 410 -46.89 -26.03 -36.32
CA SER A 410 -47.56 -25.70 -37.58
C SER A 410 -46.85 -26.41 -38.72
N GLY A 411 -47.59 -27.19 -39.49
CA GLY A 411 -47.06 -28.15 -40.45
C GLY A 411 -46.42 -27.55 -41.69
N THR A 412 -45.33 -28.17 -42.14
CA THR A 412 -45.06 -28.42 -43.55
C THR A 412 -44.07 -29.59 -43.66
N THR A 413 -44.39 -30.54 -44.53
CA THR A 413 -43.76 -31.85 -44.67
C THR A 413 -42.69 -31.79 -45.76
N ILE A 414 -41.47 -32.27 -45.49
CA ILE A 414 -40.46 -32.63 -46.52
C ILE A 414 -39.77 -33.94 -46.08
N PRO A 415 -39.57 -34.94 -46.96
CA PRO A 415 -39.27 -36.32 -46.57
C PRO A 415 -37.77 -36.64 -46.35
N ARG A 416 -37.58 -37.80 -45.69
CA ARG A 416 -36.36 -38.47 -45.22
C ARG A 416 -35.32 -38.79 -46.31
N ASN A 417 -34.02 -38.73 -46.00
CA ASN A 417 -33.15 -39.90 -45.72
C ASN A 417 -31.64 -39.55 -45.63
N VAL A 418 -30.92 -40.41 -44.90
CA VAL A 418 -29.48 -40.78 -44.98
C VAL A 418 -28.56 -40.38 -43.80
N ALA A 419 -28.28 -41.42 -43.01
CA ALA A 419 -27.02 -41.85 -42.38
C ALA A 419 -26.37 -41.09 -41.19
N GLU A 420 -25.86 -41.94 -40.30
CA GLU A 420 -25.30 -41.71 -38.98
C GLU A 420 -23.98 -40.92 -38.97
N THR A 421 -23.75 -40.11 -37.94
CA THR A 421 -22.44 -39.95 -37.28
C THR A 421 -22.58 -39.20 -35.94
N ARG A 422 -21.80 -39.65 -34.93
CA ARG A 422 -21.74 -39.18 -33.52
C ARG A 422 -21.43 -37.67 -33.37
N PRO A 423 -21.83 -37.01 -32.25
CA PRO A 423 -21.17 -35.79 -31.82
C PRO A 423 -20.27 -36.00 -30.58
N LYS A 424 -18.96 -35.82 -30.77
CA LYS A 424 -18.06 -35.31 -29.72
C LYS A 424 -18.44 -33.85 -29.44
N ARG A 425 -18.60 -33.48 -28.17
CA ARG A 425 -18.80 -32.08 -27.76
C ARG A 425 -17.49 -31.31 -27.91
N SER A 426 -17.42 -30.45 -28.93
CA SER A 426 -16.52 -29.31 -29.00
C SER A 426 -17.39 -28.04 -28.87
N VAL A 427 -17.19 -27.28 -27.80
CA VAL A 427 -17.80 -25.96 -27.61
C VAL A 427 -16.95 -24.96 -28.39
N ALA A 428 -17.52 -24.39 -29.44
CA ALA A 428 -16.94 -23.28 -30.18
C ALA A 428 -17.14 -21.97 -29.39
N LEU A 429 -16.04 -21.28 -29.11
CA LEU A 429 -15.99 -19.89 -28.71
C LEU A 429 -16.23 -19.01 -29.95
N ALA A 430 -17.28 -18.20 -29.95
CA ALA A 430 -17.47 -17.17 -30.96
C ALA A 430 -16.67 -15.91 -30.55
N HIS A 431 -15.54 -15.69 -31.24
CA HIS A 431 -14.86 -14.40 -31.31
C HIS A 431 -15.60 -13.49 -32.30
N CYS A 432 -15.87 -12.25 -31.90
CA CYS A 432 -16.28 -11.18 -32.80
C CYS A 432 -15.06 -10.30 -33.08
N SER A 433 -14.46 -10.48 -34.25
CA SER A 433 -13.49 -9.57 -34.87
C SER A 433 -14.20 -8.81 -35.98
N GLN A 434 -14.15 -7.48 -35.94
CA GLN A 434 -14.40 -6.67 -37.13
C GLN A 434 -13.14 -5.84 -37.42
N GLU A 435 -12.44 -6.25 -38.48
CA GLU A 435 -11.56 -5.39 -39.26
C GLU A 435 -12.30 -4.93 -40.52
N SER A 436 -12.07 -3.68 -40.91
CA SER A 436 -12.02 -3.11 -42.27
C SER A 436 -11.95 -1.60 -42.07
N GLY A 437 -11.12 -0.79 -42.71
CA GLY A 437 -10.28 -0.87 -43.89
C GLY A 437 -10.11 0.60 -44.30
N GLY A 438 -8.88 1.05 -44.54
CA GLY A 438 -8.58 2.47 -44.74
C GLY A 438 -9.12 3.06 -46.05
N LEU A 439 -9.23 4.39 -46.08
CA LEU A 439 -9.08 5.23 -47.28
C LEU A 439 -8.76 6.67 -46.85
N ASP A 440 -7.62 7.14 -47.35
CA ASP A 440 -7.11 8.50 -47.26
C ASP A 440 -7.95 9.50 -48.07
N ALA A 441 -7.80 10.77 -47.67
CA ALA A 441 -7.95 12.01 -48.45
C ALA A 441 -9.35 12.37 -48.97
N LEU A 442 -9.87 13.51 -48.49
CA LEU A 442 -10.23 14.65 -49.35
C LEU A 442 -10.51 15.92 -48.54
N ARG A 443 -10.12 17.03 -49.19
CA ARG A 443 -10.05 18.40 -48.74
C ARG A 443 -11.43 19.04 -48.52
N GLY A 444 -11.45 20.10 -47.72
CA GLY A 444 -12.03 21.36 -48.19
C GLY A 444 -13.48 21.68 -47.84
N SER A 445 -13.60 22.70 -47.01
CA SER A 445 -14.55 23.82 -47.10
C SER A 445 -16.07 23.61 -46.88
N ARG A 446 -16.52 24.32 -45.84
CA ARG A 446 -17.58 25.36 -45.83
C ARG A 446 -19.06 24.96 -46.05
N HIS A 447 -19.82 25.37 -45.02
CA HIS A 447 -21.19 25.93 -45.02
C HIS A 447 -22.39 24.98 -44.92
N GLY A 448 -23.30 25.30 -43.99
CA GLY A 448 -24.74 25.23 -44.25
C GLY A 448 -25.61 24.35 -43.34
N TRP A 449 -25.94 24.87 -42.15
CA TRP A 449 -27.26 24.87 -41.49
C TRP A 449 -28.32 23.79 -41.82
N GLY A 450 -28.85 23.16 -40.75
CA GLY A 450 -30.30 23.23 -40.46
C GLY A 450 -31.16 21.95 -40.55
N LYS A 451 -31.72 21.58 -39.38
CA LYS A 451 -32.99 20.86 -39.14
C LYS A 451 -33.10 19.38 -39.57
N ALA A 452 -33.29 18.50 -38.58
CA ALA A 452 -34.51 17.68 -38.48
C ALA A 452 -34.56 16.94 -37.13
N VAL A 453 -35.51 17.37 -36.29
CA VAL A 453 -36.05 16.61 -35.16
C VAL A 453 -37.08 15.63 -35.72
N GLY A 454 -37.01 14.36 -35.33
CA GLY A 454 -38.17 13.47 -35.29
C GLY A 454 -38.03 12.10 -35.96
N ARG A 455 -38.44 11.08 -35.18
CA ARG A 455 -38.83 9.70 -35.52
C ARG A 455 -37.72 8.64 -35.50
N LEU A 456 -37.72 7.85 -34.43
CA LEU A 456 -38.00 6.41 -34.51
C LEU A 456 -38.48 5.94 -33.13
N ALA A 457 -39.79 5.90 -32.98
CA ALA A 457 -40.48 5.11 -31.97
C ALA A 457 -40.82 3.75 -32.59
N GLY A 458 -40.50 2.66 -31.90
CA GLY A 458 -40.93 1.33 -32.30
C GLY A 458 -40.13 0.21 -31.66
N LEU A 459 -40.54 -0.21 -30.45
CA LEU A 459 -40.83 -1.60 -30.11
C LEU A 459 -41.33 -1.68 -28.65
N ARG A 460 -42.50 -2.30 -28.48
CA ARG A 460 -43.24 -2.45 -27.23
C ARG A 460 -42.67 -3.60 -26.39
N ALA A 461 -42.91 -3.46 -25.09
CA ALA A 461 -42.61 -4.41 -24.03
C ALA A 461 -43.27 -5.80 -24.24
N CYS A 462 -42.58 -6.84 -23.79
CA CYS A 462 -43.17 -8.15 -23.52
C CYS A 462 -43.40 -8.24 -22.00
N ASP A 463 -44.66 -8.37 -21.60
CA ASP A 463 -45.09 -8.51 -20.21
C ASP A 463 -44.68 -9.88 -19.67
N GLY A 464 -43.88 -9.88 -18.60
CA GLY A 464 -43.47 -11.13 -17.95
C GLY A 464 -42.20 -11.06 -17.11
N CYS A 465 -41.87 -9.92 -16.49
CA CYS A 465 -40.93 -9.90 -15.37
C CYS A 465 -41.11 -8.62 -14.56
N GLY A 466 -41.72 -8.72 -13.38
CA GLY A 466 -41.85 -7.61 -12.44
C GLY A 466 -40.48 -7.24 -11.85
N ALA A 467 -39.80 -6.27 -12.44
CA ALA A 467 -38.64 -5.62 -11.83
C ALA A 467 -38.73 -4.10 -12.05
N GLN A 468 -39.08 -3.36 -11.00
CA GLN A 468 -39.05 -1.90 -11.00
C GLN A 468 -37.59 -1.40 -10.96
N LEU A 469 -37.11 -0.85 -12.07
CA LEU A 469 -35.90 -0.04 -12.14
C LEU A 469 -36.20 1.38 -11.64
N ARG A 470 -35.81 1.73 -10.41
CA ARG A 470 -35.75 3.12 -9.94
C ARG A 470 -34.40 3.73 -10.34
N VAL A 471 -34.39 4.52 -11.40
CA VAL A 471 -33.28 5.43 -11.73
C VAL A 471 -33.56 6.76 -11.04
N ARG A 472 -32.72 7.15 -10.08
CA ARG A 472 -32.78 8.47 -9.44
C ARG A 472 -31.79 9.39 -10.15
N ALA A 473 -32.29 10.21 -11.06
CA ALA A 473 -31.56 11.35 -11.62
C ALA A 473 -31.69 12.54 -10.66
N GLY A 474 -30.58 13.16 -10.28
CA GLY A 474 -30.56 14.45 -9.58
C GLY A 474 -29.76 15.47 -10.39
N LYS A 475 -30.41 16.59 -10.75
CA LYS A 475 -29.79 17.85 -11.22
C LYS A 475 -30.28 18.98 -10.32
N GLY A 476 -29.37 19.89 -9.92
CA GLY A 476 -29.60 21.20 -9.27
C GLY A 476 -29.90 21.12 -7.77
N VAL A 477 -29.28 21.88 -6.86
CA VAL A 477 -28.66 23.23 -6.90
C VAL A 477 -27.35 23.22 -6.10
#